data_AF-A0AAV5DKU4-F1
#
_entry.id   AF-A0AAV5DKU4-F1
#
_cell.length_a   1.000
_cell.length_b   1.000
_cell.length_c   1.000
_cell.angle_alpha   90.00
_cell.angle_beta   90.00
_cell.angle_gamma   90.00
#
_symmetry.space_group_name_H-M   'P 1'
#
loop_
_entity.id
_entity.type
_entity.pdbx_description
1 polymer ?
#
loop_
_entity_poly.entity_id
_entity_poly.type
_entity_poly.pdbx_seq_one_letter_code
_entity_poly.pdbx_strand_id
1 'polypeptide(L)'
;MNLELSNIWSYFRDSEEHRRCIAACLVNGTYIMEHDGYRHRRLAPAWWESLHFRYINVLRDDDAFIFGAIFEYVPPNGWRHPRAPRYIVAFRGTIPLHFTGFTDMHLNLKYMINKHHDTGRYRRAREQVGRLLDAVGNCSSGVWLAGHSLGACIALDVGRHVMERRGCGLPTFLFNPPHVSLAPVLNKLGMADKAKRDLYITSFMAKAVLAKTVGRALDKGMAELFERLAPWVPELYVHERDFICQGFIDYFEQRQMMLERSRILRPVAEVAMRMSFRDMWISLHKTENGEEPRVRPHLLPSARLWKNTSEGYPHGLEQWWQPDSRLNLRPRQYIYHGP
;
A
#
# COMPACT_ATOMS: atom_id res chain seq x y z
N MET A 1 9.43 10.50 -24.17
CA MET A 1 9.60 11.38 -23.00
C MET A 1 9.79 12.79 -23.56
N ASN A 2 8.81 13.69 -23.38
CA ASN A 2 8.87 15.04 -23.95
C ASN A 2 10.04 15.83 -23.35
N LEU A 3 10.73 16.59 -24.21
CA LEU A 3 11.92 17.39 -23.88
C LEU A 3 11.69 18.42 -22.76
N GLU A 4 10.45 18.83 -22.50
CA GLU A 4 10.11 19.71 -21.35
C GLU A 4 10.25 19.03 -19.97
N LEU A 5 10.30 17.69 -19.92
CA LEU A 5 10.57 16.95 -18.69
C LEU A 5 12.07 16.86 -18.36
N SER A 6 12.97 17.33 -19.22
CA SER A 6 14.42 17.19 -18.98
C SER A 6 14.99 18.27 -18.05
N ASN A 7 14.43 19.48 -18.07
CA ASN A 7 14.95 20.62 -17.28
C ASN A 7 14.30 20.77 -15.90
N ILE A 8 13.28 19.96 -15.60
CA ILE A 8 12.52 20.04 -14.36
C ILE A 8 13.09 19.12 -13.25
N TRP A 9 14.02 18.18 -13.52
CA TRP A 9 14.41 17.14 -12.54
C TRP A 9 15.89 17.12 -12.13
N SER A 10 16.63 18.22 -12.33
CA SER A 10 18.07 18.26 -12.04
C SER A 10 18.45 18.12 -10.56
N TYR A 11 17.52 18.35 -9.63
CA TYR A 11 17.76 18.28 -8.19
C TYR A 11 16.54 17.71 -7.44
N PHE A 12 16.79 16.98 -6.34
CA PHE A 12 15.75 16.56 -5.41
C PHE A 12 15.08 17.80 -4.81
N ARG A 13 13.86 18.08 -5.26
CA ARG A 13 13.02 19.14 -4.68
C ARG A 13 12.13 18.47 -3.66
N ASP A 14 12.39 18.74 -2.40
CA ASP A 14 11.75 18.08 -1.27
C ASP A 14 10.27 18.49 -1.08
N SER A 15 9.47 18.24 -2.12
CA SER A 15 8.02 18.43 -2.17
C SER A 15 7.34 17.07 -2.31
N GLU A 16 6.14 16.96 -1.76
CA GLU A 16 5.39 15.69 -1.78
C GLU A 16 5.06 15.25 -3.21
N GLU A 17 4.76 16.20 -4.10
CA GLU A 17 4.59 15.94 -5.53
C GLU A 17 5.83 15.29 -6.14
N HIS A 18 7.02 15.83 -5.87
CA HIS A 18 8.26 15.31 -6.45
C HIS A 18 8.58 13.91 -5.91
N ARG A 19 8.39 13.68 -4.60
CA ARG A 19 8.57 12.36 -3.96
C ARG A 19 7.61 11.32 -4.55
N ARG A 20 6.33 11.69 -4.71
CA ARG A 20 5.30 10.87 -5.38
C ARG A 20 5.73 10.49 -6.79
N CYS A 21 6.14 11.47 -7.59
CA CYS A 21 6.54 11.24 -8.98
C CYS A 21 7.79 10.35 -9.07
N ILE A 22 8.82 10.56 -8.24
CA ILE A 22 10.00 9.67 -8.20
C ILE A 22 9.57 8.23 -7.89
N ALA A 23 8.78 8.03 -6.85
CA ALA A 23 8.31 6.70 -6.46
C ALA A 23 7.51 6.03 -7.59
N ALA A 24 6.58 6.76 -8.22
CA ALA A 24 5.79 6.25 -9.34
C ALA A 24 6.66 5.94 -10.58
N CYS A 25 7.64 6.78 -10.91
CA CYS A 25 8.58 6.55 -12.01
C CYS A 25 9.41 5.28 -11.81
N LEU A 26 9.95 5.05 -10.62
CA LEU A 26 10.73 3.84 -10.34
C LEU A 26 9.88 2.57 -10.35
N VAL A 27 8.65 2.64 -9.82
CA VAL A 27 7.70 1.52 -9.95
C VAL A 27 7.42 1.23 -11.43
N ASN A 28 7.22 2.26 -12.26
CA ASN A 28 7.06 2.06 -13.69
C ASN A 28 8.30 1.49 -14.37
N GLY A 29 9.49 1.93 -13.96
CA GLY A 29 10.77 1.34 -14.37
C GLY A 29 10.77 -0.18 -14.18
N THR A 30 10.26 -0.69 -13.05
CA THR A 30 10.15 -2.15 -12.81
C THR A 30 9.17 -2.87 -13.73
N TYR A 31 8.10 -2.21 -14.18
CA TYR A 31 7.21 -2.75 -15.22
C TYR A 31 7.94 -2.85 -16.58
N ILE A 32 8.67 -1.81 -16.96
CA ILE A 32 9.40 -1.78 -18.24
C ILE A 32 10.57 -2.77 -18.22
N MET A 33 11.28 -2.96 -17.09
CA MET A 33 12.35 -3.96 -16.96
C MET A 33 11.88 -5.37 -17.32
N GLU A 34 10.71 -5.77 -16.82
CA GLU A 34 10.12 -7.08 -17.13
C GLU A 34 9.76 -7.20 -18.61
N HIS A 35 9.15 -6.15 -19.18
CA HIS A 35 8.76 -6.12 -20.58
C HIS A 35 9.96 -6.08 -21.55
N ASP A 36 11.04 -5.38 -21.16
CA ASP A 36 12.29 -5.30 -21.89
C ASP A 36 12.99 -6.66 -21.97
N GLY A 37 12.97 -7.42 -20.87
CA GLY A 37 13.44 -8.81 -20.85
C GLY A 37 12.72 -9.68 -21.86
N TYR A 38 11.40 -9.51 -21.99
CA TYR A 38 10.59 -10.24 -22.98
C TYR A 38 10.89 -9.81 -24.43
N ARG A 39 11.08 -8.50 -24.70
CA ARG A 39 11.20 -7.94 -26.06
C ARG A 39 12.62 -7.60 -26.51
N HIS A 40 13.65 -7.91 -25.71
CA HIS A 40 15.06 -7.61 -25.98
C HIS A 40 15.30 -6.12 -26.27
N ARG A 41 14.64 -5.24 -25.50
CA ARG A 41 14.78 -3.78 -25.59
C ARG A 41 15.49 -3.25 -24.33
N ARG A 42 16.01 -2.02 -24.38
CA ARG A 42 16.64 -1.34 -23.22
C ARG A 42 16.02 0.04 -22.99
N LEU A 43 14.72 0.08 -22.76
CA LEU A 43 13.94 1.29 -22.49
C LEU A 43 13.80 1.59 -20.98
N ALA A 44 13.93 0.57 -20.13
CA ALA A 44 13.79 0.69 -18.70
C ALA A 44 14.77 1.70 -18.06
N PRO A 45 16.07 1.77 -18.44
CA PRO A 45 17.04 2.65 -17.80
C PRO A 45 16.65 4.13 -17.73
N ALA A 46 15.97 4.63 -18.76
CA ALA A 46 15.52 6.01 -18.83
C ALA A 46 14.61 6.43 -17.65
N TRP A 47 13.92 5.48 -17.01
CA TRP A 47 12.99 5.74 -15.90
C TRP A 47 13.67 6.03 -14.56
N TRP A 48 14.91 5.60 -14.38
CA TRP A 48 15.66 5.82 -13.13
C TRP A 48 16.93 6.66 -13.34
N GLU A 49 17.60 6.53 -14.48
CA GLU A 49 18.82 7.31 -14.78
C GLU A 49 18.53 8.80 -14.90
N SER A 50 17.37 9.17 -15.49
CA SER A 50 16.90 10.57 -15.57
C SER A 50 16.63 11.20 -14.20
N LEU A 51 16.47 10.38 -13.15
CA LEU A 51 16.26 10.79 -11.77
C LEU A 51 17.52 10.61 -10.91
N HIS A 52 18.65 10.31 -11.54
CA HIS A 52 19.93 10.03 -10.88
C HIS A 52 19.90 8.82 -9.95
N PHE A 53 19.23 7.76 -10.38
CA PHE A 53 19.28 6.45 -9.73
C PHE A 53 20.04 5.45 -10.60
N ARG A 54 20.50 4.37 -9.96
CA ARG A 54 20.92 3.13 -10.62
C ARG A 54 20.20 1.96 -9.96
N TYR A 55 19.88 0.90 -10.70
CA TYR A 55 19.41 -0.33 -10.05
C TYR A 55 20.61 -1.14 -9.55
N ILE A 56 20.48 -1.74 -8.37
CA ILE A 56 21.54 -2.57 -7.76
C ILE A 56 21.13 -4.04 -7.62
N ASN A 57 19.83 -4.32 -7.57
CA ASN A 57 19.31 -5.67 -7.47
C ASN A 57 17.91 -5.78 -8.08
N VAL A 58 17.60 -6.95 -8.64
CA VAL A 58 16.30 -7.28 -9.24
C VAL A 58 15.67 -8.41 -8.45
N LEU A 59 14.40 -8.26 -8.10
CA LEU A 59 13.65 -9.24 -7.32
C LEU A 59 12.80 -10.08 -8.27
N ARG A 60 13.10 -11.39 -8.34
CA ARG A 60 12.39 -12.36 -9.17
C ARG A 60 11.59 -13.35 -8.33
N ASP A 61 10.47 -13.80 -8.87
CA ASP A 61 9.69 -14.88 -8.27
C ASP A 61 10.16 -16.27 -8.73
N ASP A 62 9.43 -17.31 -8.34
CA ASP A 62 9.79 -18.71 -8.64
C ASP A 62 9.73 -19.00 -10.14
N ASP A 63 8.90 -18.26 -10.88
CA ASP A 63 8.74 -18.35 -12.33
C ASP A 63 9.72 -17.42 -13.07
N ALA A 64 10.71 -16.88 -12.36
CA ALA A 64 11.71 -15.93 -12.84
C ALA A 64 11.17 -14.56 -13.30
N PHE A 65 9.90 -14.24 -13.07
CA PHE A 65 9.34 -12.92 -13.37
C PHE A 65 9.85 -11.89 -12.37
N ILE A 66 10.35 -10.76 -12.88
CA ILE A 66 10.77 -9.62 -12.08
C ILE A 66 9.52 -9.01 -11.45
N PHE A 67 9.39 -9.02 -10.12
CA PHE A 67 8.26 -8.39 -9.43
C PHE A 67 8.66 -7.11 -8.68
N GLY A 68 9.95 -6.81 -8.60
CA GLY A 68 10.46 -5.57 -8.04
C GLY A 68 11.94 -5.38 -8.30
N ALA A 69 12.46 -4.23 -7.88
CA ALA A 69 13.89 -3.91 -7.95
C ALA A 69 14.30 -2.97 -6.82
N ILE A 70 15.59 -2.97 -6.51
CA ILE A 70 16.21 -2.05 -5.56
C ILE A 70 17.02 -1.03 -6.36
N PHE A 71 16.70 0.25 -6.17
CA PHE A 71 17.38 1.38 -6.77
C PHE A 71 18.19 2.13 -5.72
N GLU A 72 19.38 2.58 -6.10
CA GLU A 72 20.25 3.42 -5.30
C GLU A 72 20.31 4.82 -5.90
N TYR A 73 20.17 5.84 -5.07
CA TYR A 73 20.29 7.24 -5.47
C TYR A 73 21.76 7.64 -5.59
N VAL A 74 22.13 8.21 -6.74
CA VAL A 74 23.48 8.65 -7.10
C VAL A 74 23.46 10.17 -7.29
N PRO A 75 23.62 10.97 -6.22
CA PRO A 75 23.51 12.41 -6.32
C PRO A 75 24.57 13.00 -7.29
N PRO A 76 24.20 13.89 -8.22
CA PRO A 76 25.12 14.45 -9.22
C PRO A 76 26.36 15.11 -8.62
N ASN A 77 26.19 15.80 -7.49
CA ASN A 77 27.24 16.58 -6.84
C ASN A 77 27.87 15.84 -5.64
N GLY A 78 27.64 14.53 -5.51
CA GLY A 78 28.07 13.71 -4.37
C GLY A 78 27.34 14.00 -3.05
N TRP A 79 26.60 15.11 -2.97
CA TRP A 79 25.82 15.48 -1.79
C TRP A 79 24.37 15.00 -1.89
N ARG A 80 23.94 14.19 -0.92
CA ARG A 80 22.55 13.71 -0.80
C ARG A 80 21.77 14.59 0.17
N HIS A 81 20.65 15.14 -0.28
CA HIS A 81 19.72 15.86 0.60
C HIS A 81 19.28 14.95 1.76
N PRO A 82 19.22 15.42 3.02
CA PRO A 82 18.88 14.56 4.17
C PRO A 82 17.54 13.82 4.03
N ARG A 83 16.57 14.45 3.35
CA ARG A 83 15.24 13.86 3.07
C ARG A 83 15.19 13.05 1.78
N ALA A 84 16.25 13.07 0.95
CA ALA A 84 16.31 12.22 -0.24
C ALA A 84 16.59 10.77 0.16
N PRO A 85 16.02 9.79 -0.55
CA PRO A 85 16.31 8.38 -0.30
C PRO A 85 17.75 8.07 -0.68
N ARG A 86 18.35 7.12 0.03
CA ARG A 86 19.52 6.38 -0.42
C ARG A 86 19.10 5.20 -1.30
N TYR A 87 18.05 4.49 -0.88
CA TYR A 87 17.49 3.37 -1.64
C TYR A 87 15.99 3.50 -1.81
N ILE A 88 15.47 3.08 -2.97
CA ILE A 88 14.05 2.86 -3.18
C ILE A 88 13.86 1.41 -3.60
N VAL A 89 13.03 0.67 -2.86
CA VAL A 89 12.60 -0.67 -3.23
C VAL A 89 11.22 -0.54 -3.86
N ALA A 90 11.16 -0.77 -5.18
CA ALA A 90 9.94 -0.60 -5.96
C ALA A 90 9.37 -1.95 -6.38
N PHE A 91 8.06 -2.14 -6.19
CA PHE A 91 7.34 -3.37 -6.53
C PHE A 91 6.27 -3.09 -7.58
N ARG A 92 6.30 -3.85 -8.69
CA ARG A 92 5.23 -3.76 -9.69
C ARG A 92 4.02 -4.59 -9.31
N GLY A 93 2.88 -4.21 -9.84
CA GLY A 93 1.69 -5.05 -9.87
C GLY A 93 1.74 -6.09 -10.99
N THR A 94 0.59 -6.72 -11.21
CA THR A 94 0.39 -7.70 -12.27
C THR A 94 0.48 -7.04 -13.64
N ILE A 95 1.12 -7.70 -14.61
CA ILE A 95 1.15 -7.23 -16.00
C ILE A 95 -0.17 -7.66 -16.68
N PRO A 96 -0.92 -6.74 -17.32
CA PRO A 96 -2.22 -7.04 -17.91
C PRO A 96 -2.23 -8.04 -19.06
N LEU A 97 -1.08 -8.39 -19.65
CA LEU A 97 -1.00 -9.29 -20.81
C LEU A 97 -1.67 -10.67 -20.60
N HIS A 98 -1.94 -11.06 -19.36
CA HIS A 98 -2.57 -12.33 -19.00
C HIS A 98 -4.07 -12.23 -18.64
N PHE A 99 -4.73 -11.06 -18.74
CA PHE A 99 -6.09 -10.90 -18.25
C PHE A 99 -7.04 -10.18 -19.21
N THR A 100 -8.09 -10.87 -19.62
CA THR A 100 -9.18 -10.36 -20.46
C THR A 100 -10.19 -9.57 -19.62
N GLY A 101 -9.95 -8.27 -19.43
CA GLY A 101 -10.95 -7.32 -18.91
C GLY A 101 -10.96 -7.06 -17.39
N PHE A 102 -11.73 -6.03 -16.99
CA PHE A 102 -11.72 -5.45 -15.63
C PHE A 102 -12.29 -6.35 -14.54
N THR A 103 -13.39 -7.05 -14.81
CA THR A 103 -14.02 -7.96 -13.84
C THR A 103 -13.12 -9.15 -13.55
N ASP A 104 -12.49 -9.69 -14.60
CA ASP A 104 -11.52 -10.78 -14.52
C ASP A 104 -10.27 -10.33 -13.77
N MET A 105 -9.76 -9.13 -14.03
CA MET A 105 -8.64 -8.56 -13.27
C MET A 105 -8.95 -8.49 -11.78
N HIS A 106 -10.16 -8.07 -11.39
CA HIS A 106 -10.55 -7.99 -9.98
C HIS A 106 -10.75 -9.34 -9.30
N LEU A 107 -11.40 -10.30 -9.96
CA LEU A 107 -11.54 -11.65 -9.44
C LEU A 107 -10.17 -12.33 -9.30
N ASN A 108 -9.30 -12.16 -10.29
CA ASN A 108 -7.94 -12.67 -10.26
C ASN A 108 -7.11 -11.96 -9.20
N LEU A 109 -7.26 -10.66 -9.01
CA LEU A 109 -6.53 -9.92 -7.99
C LEU A 109 -7.00 -10.28 -6.58
N LYS A 110 -8.30 -10.49 -6.37
CA LYS A 110 -8.85 -11.00 -5.10
C LYS A 110 -8.37 -12.43 -4.83
N TYR A 111 -8.37 -13.29 -5.85
CA TYR A 111 -7.81 -14.64 -5.76
C TYR A 111 -6.32 -14.59 -5.44
N MET A 112 -5.57 -13.75 -6.15
CA MET A 112 -4.15 -13.53 -5.97
C MET A 112 -3.84 -12.97 -4.58
N ILE A 113 -4.51 -11.93 -4.10
CA ILE A 113 -4.31 -11.42 -2.73
C ILE A 113 -4.58 -12.51 -1.70
N ASN A 114 -5.64 -13.29 -1.89
CA ASN A 114 -6.00 -14.35 -0.94
C ASN A 114 -5.04 -15.55 -0.99
N LYS A 115 -4.49 -15.90 -2.17
CA LYS A 115 -3.54 -17.00 -2.38
C LYS A 115 -2.08 -16.59 -2.14
N HIS A 116 -1.73 -15.31 -2.30
CA HIS A 116 -0.35 -14.83 -2.26
C HIS A 116 0.23 -14.64 -0.87
N HIS A 117 -0.58 -14.65 0.18
CA HIS A 117 -0.03 -14.63 1.55
C HIS A 117 0.86 -15.85 1.84
N ASP A 118 0.72 -16.93 1.06
CA ASP A 118 1.58 -18.12 1.07
C ASP A 118 2.62 -18.15 -0.08
N THR A 119 2.75 -17.08 -0.87
CA THR A 119 3.66 -17.08 -2.05
C THR A 119 5.02 -16.46 -1.77
N GLY A 120 6.03 -16.96 -2.50
CA GLY A 120 7.42 -16.56 -2.34
C GLY A 120 7.70 -15.07 -2.59
N ARG A 121 6.85 -14.30 -3.31
CA ARG A 121 7.08 -12.86 -3.56
C ARG A 121 7.10 -12.02 -2.28
N TYR A 122 6.12 -12.19 -1.39
CA TYR A 122 6.04 -11.44 -0.13
C TYR A 122 7.20 -11.81 0.80
N ARG A 123 7.44 -13.12 0.97
CA ARG A 123 8.54 -13.62 1.79
C ARG A 123 9.90 -13.13 1.28
N ARG A 124 10.18 -13.27 -0.02
CA ARG A 124 11.41 -12.75 -0.64
C ARG A 124 11.53 -11.24 -0.52
N ALA A 125 10.43 -10.49 -0.67
CA ALA A 125 10.46 -9.04 -0.48
C ALA A 125 10.88 -8.67 0.95
N ARG A 126 10.30 -9.31 1.97
CA ARG A 126 10.68 -9.11 3.38
C ARG A 126 12.14 -9.46 3.63
N GLU A 127 12.60 -10.61 3.13
CA GLU A 127 14.00 -11.06 3.25
C GLU A 127 14.97 -10.07 2.61
N GLN A 128 14.67 -9.59 1.40
CA GLN A 128 15.56 -8.68 0.64
C GLN A 128 15.61 -7.28 1.25
N VAL A 129 14.46 -6.76 1.71
CA VAL A 129 14.43 -5.49 2.44
C VAL A 129 15.10 -5.62 3.80
N GLY A 130 14.92 -6.75 4.50
CA GLY A 130 15.65 -7.04 5.74
C GLY A 130 17.17 -6.99 5.54
N ARG A 131 17.69 -7.70 4.53
CA ARG A 131 19.11 -7.69 4.17
C ARG A 131 19.62 -6.29 3.80
N LEU A 132 18.83 -5.53 3.05
CA LEU A 132 19.16 -4.15 2.71
C LEU A 132 19.28 -3.27 3.97
N LEU A 133 18.33 -3.40 4.90
CA LEU A 133 18.37 -2.65 6.16
C LEU A 133 19.56 -3.06 7.04
N ASP A 134 19.89 -4.35 7.09
CA ASP A 134 21.05 -4.86 7.83
C ASP A 134 22.36 -4.30 7.26
N ALA A 135 22.50 -4.27 5.92
CA ALA A 135 23.67 -3.70 5.26
C ALA A 135 23.82 -2.18 5.46
N VAL A 136 22.69 -1.47 5.63
CA VAL A 136 22.67 -0.02 5.86
C VAL A 136 22.94 0.33 7.32
N GLY A 137 22.71 -0.59 8.27
CA GLY A 137 23.04 -0.45 9.68
C GLY A 137 22.17 0.54 10.48
N ASN A 138 21.31 1.31 9.81
CA ASN A 138 20.36 2.23 10.46
C ASN A 138 19.02 2.23 9.71
N CYS A 139 17.99 1.78 10.42
CA CYS A 139 16.60 1.70 9.99
C CYS A 139 16.00 2.97 9.38
N SER A 140 16.48 4.15 9.78
CA SER A 140 15.93 5.45 9.37
C SER A 140 16.71 6.11 8.24
N SER A 141 17.79 5.49 7.76
CA SER A 141 18.73 6.14 6.85
C SER A 141 18.40 5.91 5.36
N GLY A 142 17.23 6.39 4.95
CA GLY A 142 16.93 6.68 3.54
C GLY A 142 16.47 5.50 2.68
N VAL A 143 15.88 4.44 3.25
CA VAL A 143 15.22 3.40 2.45
C VAL A 143 13.73 3.74 2.30
N TRP A 144 13.23 3.81 1.07
CA TRP A 144 11.80 3.95 0.78
C TRP A 144 11.24 2.67 0.17
N LEU A 145 9.97 2.43 0.42
CA LEU A 145 9.18 1.38 -0.23
C LEU A 145 8.21 2.04 -1.20
N ALA A 146 8.05 1.48 -2.39
CA ALA A 146 7.06 1.94 -3.35
C ALA A 146 6.39 0.76 -4.05
N GLY A 147 5.11 0.87 -4.36
CA GLY A 147 4.46 -0.16 -5.16
C GLY A 147 3.15 0.30 -5.78
N HIS A 148 2.77 -0.37 -6.86
CA HIS A 148 1.52 -0.13 -7.58
C HIS A 148 0.65 -1.38 -7.64
N SER A 149 -0.67 -1.24 -7.47
CA SER A 149 -1.63 -2.34 -7.54
C SER A 149 -1.20 -3.48 -6.59
N LEU A 150 -1.04 -4.72 -7.05
CA LEU A 150 -0.51 -5.81 -6.21
C LEU A 150 0.86 -5.49 -5.59
N GLY A 151 1.74 -4.76 -6.30
CA GLY A 151 3.03 -4.33 -5.77
C GLY A 151 2.89 -3.39 -4.57
N ALA A 152 1.83 -2.59 -4.52
CA ALA A 152 1.51 -1.76 -3.36
C ALA A 152 1.11 -2.63 -2.16
N CYS A 153 0.41 -3.75 -2.35
CA CYS A 153 0.16 -4.71 -1.27
C CYS A 153 1.47 -5.33 -0.73
N ILE A 154 2.45 -5.63 -1.61
CA ILE A 154 3.77 -6.11 -1.21
C ILE A 154 4.51 -5.04 -0.38
N ALA A 155 4.53 -3.80 -0.86
CA ALA A 155 5.15 -2.68 -0.15
C ALA A 155 4.50 -2.45 1.23
N LEU A 156 3.17 -2.52 1.31
CA LEU A 156 2.40 -2.40 2.55
C LEU A 156 2.75 -3.53 3.53
N ASP A 157 2.80 -4.79 3.06
CA ASP A 157 3.18 -5.94 3.90
C ASP A 157 4.62 -5.81 4.43
N VAL A 158 5.57 -5.47 3.56
CA VAL A 158 6.97 -5.29 3.94
C VAL A 158 7.12 -4.16 4.95
N GLY A 159 6.49 -3.01 4.71
CA GLY A 159 6.53 -1.87 5.62
C GLY A 159 5.98 -2.21 7.00
N ARG A 160 4.86 -2.94 7.05
CA ARG A 160 4.30 -3.45 8.31
C ARG A 160 5.21 -4.42 9.01
N HIS A 161 5.80 -5.37 8.29
CA HIS A 161 6.72 -6.34 8.86
C HIS A 161 7.97 -5.67 9.44
N VAL A 162 8.53 -4.69 8.74
CA VAL A 162 9.68 -3.92 9.22
C VAL A 162 9.31 -3.09 10.45
N MET A 163 8.15 -2.44 10.45
CA MET A 163 7.66 -1.71 11.62
C MET A 163 7.45 -2.65 12.81
N GLU A 164 6.84 -3.81 12.59
CA GLU A 164 6.54 -4.78 13.64
C GLU A 164 7.80 -5.41 14.25
N ARG A 165 8.76 -5.81 13.42
CA ARG A 165 9.96 -6.56 13.84
C ARG A 165 11.11 -5.66 14.28
N ARG A 166 11.21 -4.46 13.72
CA ARG A 166 12.35 -3.54 13.94
C ARG A 166 11.96 -2.20 14.56
N GLY A 167 10.67 -1.87 14.63
CA GLY A 167 10.20 -0.57 15.11
C GLY A 167 10.47 0.57 14.13
N CYS A 168 10.67 0.24 12.84
CA CYS A 168 11.19 1.18 11.85
C CYS A 168 10.11 1.56 10.81
N GLY A 169 9.59 2.78 10.91
CA GLY A 169 8.59 3.31 9.99
C GLY A 169 9.21 3.81 8.68
N LEU A 170 9.36 2.92 7.69
CA LEU A 170 9.91 3.31 6.38
C LEU A 170 8.94 4.20 5.59
N PRO A 171 9.40 5.30 4.96
CA PRO A 171 8.61 6.03 3.98
C PRO A 171 8.10 5.07 2.90
N THR A 172 6.79 5.01 2.73
CA THR A 172 6.14 3.99 1.90
C THR A 172 5.10 4.63 1.01
N PHE A 173 5.20 4.43 -0.30
CA PHE A 173 4.35 5.02 -1.33
C PHE A 173 3.50 3.92 -1.98
N LEU A 174 2.20 3.97 -1.74
CA LEU A 174 1.24 2.94 -2.15
C LEU A 174 0.32 3.50 -3.22
N PHE A 175 0.48 3.05 -4.46
CA PHE A 175 -0.33 3.50 -5.61
C PHE A 175 -1.42 2.50 -5.93
N ASN A 176 -2.68 2.92 -5.80
CA ASN A 176 -3.88 2.12 -6.08
C ASN A 176 -3.83 0.69 -5.47
N PRO A 177 -3.45 0.51 -4.19
CA PRO A 177 -3.43 -0.81 -3.59
C PRO A 177 -4.85 -1.41 -3.56
N PRO A 178 -5.01 -2.67 -3.96
CA PRO A 178 -6.29 -3.33 -3.92
C PRO A 178 -6.87 -3.43 -2.51
N HIS A 179 -8.05 -2.87 -2.33
CA HIS A 179 -8.91 -3.11 -1.19
C HIS A 179 -10.34 -2.95 -1.64
N VAL A 180 -11.02 -4.09 -1.75
CA VAL A 180 -12.38 -4.12 -2.27
C VAL A 180 -13.33 -3.74 -1.14
N SER A 181 -14.07 -2.66 -1.34
CA SER A 181 -15.22 -2.32 -0.51
C SER A 181 -16.50 -2.80 -1.15
N LEU A 182 -17.51 -3.02 -0.31
CA LEU A 182 -18.88 -3.30 -0.74
C LEU A 182 -19.61 -2.02 -1.18
N ALA A 183 -19.08 -0.82 -0.90
CA ALA A 183 -19.75 0.45 -1.21
C ALA A 183 -20.13 0.63 -2.68
N PRO A 184 -19.31 0.25 -3.68
CA PRO A 184 -19.71 0.33 -5.09
C PRO A 184 -20.93 -0.55 -5.41
N VAL A 185 -21.03 -1.72 -4.76
CA VAL A 185 -22.19 -2.63 -4.89
C VAL A 185 -23.43 -2.01 -4.24
N LEU A 186 -23.28 -1.44 -3.04
CA LEU A 186 -24.37 -0.77 -2.33
C LEU A 186 -24.87 0.48 -3.06
N ASN A 187 -23.97 1.23 -3.70
CA ASN A 187 -24.29 2.37 -4.56
C ASN A 187 -25.05 1.93 -5.81
N LYS A 188 -24.59 0.86 -6.47
CA LYS A 188 -25.25 0.29 -7.66
C LYS A 188 -26.63 -0.30 -7.35
N LEU A 189 -26.85 -0.77 -6.12
CA LEU A 189 -28.15 -1.25 -5.63
C LEU A 189 -29.11 -0.11 -5.24
N GLY A 190 -28.72 1.16 -5.41
CA GLY A 190 -29.58 2.31 -5.13
C GLY A 190 -29.88 2.50 -3.64
N MET A 191 -29.06 1.97 -2.73
CA MET A 191 -29.31 2.14 -1.30
C MET A 191 -29.18 3.62 -0.90
N ALA A 192 -30.17 4.15 -0.19
CA ALA A 192 -30.11 5.50 0.37
C ALA A 192 -28.94 5.63 1.35
N ASP A 193 -28.33 6.81 1.43
CA ASP A 193 -27.16 7.04 2.30
C ASP A 193 -27.46 6.81 3.79
N LYS A 194 -28.72 6.98 4.20
CA LYS A 194 -29.15 6.59 5.56
C LYS A 194 -29.00 5.09 5.79
N ALA A 195 -29.46 4.25 4.86
CA ALA A 195 -29.37 2.80 4.97
C ALA A 195 -27.91 2.30 4.93
N LYS A 196 -27.04 2.89 4.10
CA LYS A 196 -25.60 2.57 4.11
C LYS A 196 -24.96 2.87 5.46
N ARG A 197 -25.28 4.03 6.04
CA ARG A 197 -24.78 4.43 7.37
C ARG A 197 -25.25 3.48 8.46
N ASP A 198 -26.53 3.13 8.46
CA ASP A 198 -27.08 2.20 9.46
C ASP A 198 -26.45 0.81 9.33
N LEU A 199 -26.19 0.34 8.10
CA LEU A 199 -25.45 -0.89 7.84
C LEU A 199 -24.02 -0.85 8.39
N TYR A 200 -23.29 0.26 8.20
CA TYR A 200 -21.93 0.40 8.73
C TYR A 200 -21.90 0.40 10.26
N ILE A 201 -22.80 1.15 10.90
CA ILE A 201 -22.92 1.16 12.37
C ILE A 201 -23.20 -0.25 12.88
N THR A 202 -24.15 -0.95 12.25
CA THR A 202 -24.52 -2.32 12.62
C THR A 202 -23.35 -3.29 12.45
N SER A 203 -22.58 -3.15 11.35
CA SER A 203 -21.37 -3.95 11.11
C SER A 203 -20.29 -3.71 12.18
N PHE A 204 -20.05 -2.46 12.58
CA PHE A 204 -19.10 -2.13 13.65
C PHE A 204 -19.56 -2.67 15.02
N MET A 205 -20.85 -2.57 15.34
CA MET A 205 -21.42 -3.16 16.55
C MET A 205 -21.24 -4.69 16.55
N ALA A 206 -21.56 -5.35 15.43
CA ALA A 206 -21.38 -6.79 15.28
C ALA A 206 -19.91 -7.20 15.45
N LYS A 207 -18.96 -6.43 14.87
CA LYS A 207 -17.52 -6.65 15.08
C LYS A 207 -17.13 -6.52 16.54
N ALA A 208 -17.60 -5.49 17.25
CA ALA A 208 -17.26 -5.29 18.66
C ALA A 208 -17.84 -6.38 19.57
N VAL A 209 -19.08 -6.83 19.29
CA VAL A 209 -19.69 -7.97 20.00
C VAL A 209 -18.89 -9.24 19.75
N LEU A 210 -18.55 -9.53 18.49
CA LEU A 210 -17.76 -10.71 18.15
C LEU A 210 -16.32 -10.63 18.70
N ALA A 211 -15.72 -9.44 18.75
CA ALA A 211 -14.41 -9.24 19.37
C ALA A 211 -14.41 -9.62 20.86
N LYS A 212 -15.53 -9.44 21.57
CA LYS A 212 -15.67 -9.87 22.98
C LYS A 212 -15.82 -11.38 23.13
N THR A 213 -16.33 -12.08 22.11
CA THR A 213 -16.47 -13.55 22.14
C THR A 213 -15.19 -14.25 21.70
N VAL A 214 -14.35 -13.58 20.90
CA VAL A 214 -13.04 -14.08 20.52
C VAL A 214 -12.07 -13.89 21.68
N GLY A 215 -11.26 -14.91 21.98
CA GLY A 215 -10.48 -14.98 23.23
C GLY A 215 -9.56 -13.77 23.49
N ARG A 216 -9.42 -13.39 24.76
CA ARG A 216 -8.63 -12.21 25.24
C ARG A 216 -7.21 -12.12 24.68
N ALA A 217 -6.57 -13.26 24.40
CA ALA A 217 -5.23 -13.30 23.83
C ALA A 217 -5.16 -12.73 22.40
N LEU A 218 -6.20 -12.94 21.58
CA LEU A 218 -6.24 -12.34 20.23
C LEU A 218 -6.43 -10.83 20.32
N ASP A 219 -7.37 -10.39 21.15
CA ASP A 219 -7.64 -8.96 21.32
C ASP A 219 -6.41 -8.19 21.80
N LYS A 220 -5.72 -8.73 22.82
CA LYS A 220 -4.45 -8.17 23.29
C LYS A 220 -3.39 -8.11 22.19
N GLY A 221 -3.20 -9.20 21.43
CA GLY A 221 -2.24 -9.22 20.32
C GLY A 221 -2.60 -8.26 19.18
N MET A 222 -3.89 -8.07 18.88
CA MET A 222 -4.34 -7.09 17.87
C MET A 222 -4.15 -5.66 18.34
N ALA A 223 -4.41 -5.38 19.63
CA ALA A 223 -4.15 -4.07 20.22
C ALA A 223 -2.64 -3.74 20.20
N GLU A 224 -1.78 -4.67 20.63
CA GLU A 224 -0.32 -4.50 20.59
C GLU A 224 0.21 -4.31 19.17
N LEU A 225 -0.34 -5.03 18.18
CA LEU A 225 0.02 -4.82 16.78
C LEU A 225 -0.45 -3.45 16.27
N PHE A 226 -1.64 -3.01 16.65
CA PHE A 226 -2.18 -1.71 16.27
C PHE A 226 -1.29 -0.58 16.80
N GLU A 227 -0.94 -0.62 18.09
CA GLU A 227 -0.04 0.35 18.70
C GLU A 227 1.34 0.36 18.06
N ARG A 228 1.92 -0.81 17.78
CA ARG A 228 3.21 -0.92 17.08
C ARG A 228 3.15 -0.32 15.67
N LEU A 229 2.02 -0.40 14.98
CA LEU A 229 1.87 0.14 13.63
C LEU A 229 1.46 1.62 13.61
N ALA A 230 0.89 2.17 14.69
CA ALA A 230 0.33 3.53 14.73
C ALA A 230 1.32 4.65 14.37
N PRO A 231 2.61 4.61 14.76
CA PRO A 231 3.58 5.62 14.36
C PRO A 231 3.94 5.61 12.86
N TRP A 232 3.68 4.51 12.16
CA TRP A 232 4.02 4.38 10.74
C TRP A 232 2.90 4.93 9.85
N VAL A 233 3.21 5.96 9.07
CA VAL A 233 2.26 6.68 8.21
C VAL A 233 2.66 6.53 6.73
N PRO A 234 2.18 5.51 6.01
CA PRO A 234 2.40 5.39 4.58
C PRO A 234 1.58 6.42 3.77
N GLU A 235 2.12 6.78 2.60
CA GLU A 235 1.45 7.57 1.58
C GLU A 235 0.55 6.67 0.75
N LEU A 236 -0.77 6.87 0.86
CA LEU A 236 -1.77 6.03 0.21
C LEU A 236 -2.47 6.82 -0.88
N TYR A 237 -2.05 6.57 -2.13
CA TYR A 237 -2.61 7.19 -3.33
C TYR A 237 -3.72 6.32 -3.91
N VAL A 238 -4.93 6.86 -3.97
CA VAL A 238 -6.12 6.15 -4.44
C VAL A 238 -6.95 7.04 -5.36
N HIS A 239 -7.62 6.44 -6.34
CA HIS A 239 -8.57 7.15 -7.18
C HIS A 239 -10.01 6.83 -6.78
N GLU A 240 -10.85 7.86 -6.65
CA GLU A 240 -12.26 7.68 -6.21
C GLU A 240 -13.12 6.83 -7.17
N ARG A 241 -12.76 6.75 -8.47
CA ARG A 241 -13.47 5.94 -9.47
C ARG A 241 -12.82 4.57 -9.69
N ASP A 242 -11.73 4.27 -9.01
CA ASP A 242 -11.07 2.98 -9.12
C ASP A 242 -11.66 2.00 -8.10
N PHE A 243 -12.56 1.15 -8.59
CA PHE A 243 -13.23 0.12 -7.79
C PHE A 243 -12.26 -0.89 -7.14
N ILE A 244 -11.02 -0.99 -7.65
CA ILE A 244 -10.00 -1.89 -7.10
C ILE A 244 -9.44 -1.34 -5.77
N CYS A 245 -9.18 -0.03 -5.69
CA CYS A 245 -8.59 0.60 -4.50
C CYS A 245 -9.58 1.40 -3.64
N GLN A 246 -10.80 1.68 -4.15
CA GLN A 246 -11.79 2.52 -3.47
C GLN A 246 -12.10 2.06 -2.04
N GLY A 247 -11.96 0.78 -1.73
CA GLY A 247 -12.23 0.34 -0.37
C GLY A 247 -11.29 0.91 0.68
N PHE A 248 -10.10 1.40 0.33
CA PHE A 248 -9.29 2.14 1.29
C PHE A 248 -9.89 3.50 1.65
N ILE A 249 -10.62 4.14 0.73
CA ILE A 249 -11.37 5.37 1.03
C ILE A 249 -12.43 5.06 2.08
N ASP A 250 -13.25 4.04 1.80
CA ASP A 250 -14.29 3.58 2.72
C ASP A 250 -13.72 3.17 4.08
N TYR A 251 -12.59 2.46 4.08
CA TYR A 251 -11.92 2.00 5.28
C TYR A 251 -11.59 3.14 6.25
N PHE A 252 -11.02 4.24 5.75
CA PHE A 252 -10.67 5.39 6.58
C PHE A 252 -11.87 6.29 6.88
N GLU A 253 -12.73 6.56 5.89
CA GLU A 253 -13.88 7.44 6.10
C GLU A 253 -14.93 6.83 7.05
N GLN A 254 -15.19 5.52 6.97
CA GLN A 254 -16.10 4.83 7.90
C GLN A 254 -15.58 4.87 9.33
N ARG A 255 -14.27 4.71 9.51
CA ARG A 255 -13.65 4.78 10.85
C ARG A 255 -13.73 6.17 11.44
N GLN A 256 -13.39 7.18 10.65
CA GLN A 256 -13.51 8.56 11.08
C GLN A 256 -14.95 8.91 11.47
N MET A 257 -15.92 8.50 10.65
CA MET A 257 -17.34 8.68 10.94
C MET A 257 -17.75 8.05 12.29
N MET A 258 -17.23 6.86 12.62
CA MET A 258 -17.53 6.19 13.89
C MET A 258 -16.91 6.90 15.11
N LEU A 259 -15.75 7.56 14.96
CA LEU A 259 -15.08 8.31 16.03
C LEU A 259 -15.73 9.68 16.29
N GLU A 260 -16.10 10.40 15.24
CA GLU A 260 -16.60 11.79 15.34
C GLU A 260 -18.05 11.88 15.81
N ARG A 261 -18.89 10.88 15.51
CA ARG A 261 -20.35 11.04 15.56
C ARG A 261 -20.99 10.81 16.94
N SER A 262 -20.33 10.08 17.85
CA SER A 262 -20.86 9.93 19.21
C SER A 262 -19.80 9.49 20.20
N ARG A 263 -19.67 10.25 21.30
CA ARG A 263 -18.86 9.88 22.48
C ARG A 263 -19.25 8.50 23.04
N ILE A 264 -20.50 8.06 22.82
CA ILE A 264 -21.03 6.77 23.27
C ILE A 264 -20.54 5.62 22.37
N LEU A 265 -20.34 5.85 21.06
CA LEU A 265 -19.92 4.81 20.12
C LEU A 265 -18.40 4.70 20.00
N ARG A 266 -17.65 5.67 20.53
CA ARG A 266 -16.18 5.67 20.49
C ARG A 266 -15.53 4.41 21.06
N PRO A 267 -15.91 3.87 22.24
CA PRO A 267 -15.31 2.64 22.76
C PRO A 267 -15.58 1.42 21.86
N VAL A 268 -16.78 1.35 21.26
CA VAL A 268 -17.14 0.31 20.29
C VAL A 268 -16.28 0.45 19.03
N ALA A 269 -16.12 1.67 18.54
CA ALA A 269 -15.34 1.96 17.35
C ALA A 269 -13.88 1.56 17.55
N GLU A 270 -13.26 1.93 18.67
CA GLU A 270 -11.87 1.60 18.99
C GLU A 270 -11.61 0.09 19.02
N VAL A 271 -12.55 -0.73 19.52
CA VAL A 271 -12.45 -2.19 19.49
C VAL A 271 -12.67 -2.73 18.08
N ALA A 272 -13.72 -2.29 17.39
CA ALA A 272 -14.07 -2.79 16.07
C ALA A 272 -13.03 -2.43 14.99
N MET A 273 -12.31 -1.32 15.13
CA MET A 273 -11.24 -0.92 14.21
C MET A 273 -10.03 -1.85 14.23
N ARG A 274 -9.74 -2.42 15.41
CA ARG A 274 -8.67 -3.40 15.58
C ARG A 274 -9.02 -4.76 14.98
N MET A 275 -10.29 -4.99 14.65
CA MET A 275 -10.81 -6.32 14.34
C MET A 275 -11.34 -6.45 12.91
N SER A 276 -11.27 -7.66 12.40
CA SER A 276 -11.85 -8.05 11.11
C SER A 276 -12.54 -9.38 11.20
N PHE A 277 -13.65 -9.53 10.46
CA PHE A 277 -14.39 -10.78 10.39
C PHE A 277 -13.51 -11.95 9.95
N ARG A 278 -12.54 -11.72 9.07
CA ARG A 278 -11.57 -12.75 8.66
C ARG A 278 -10.70 -13.20 9.83
N ASP A 279 -10.15 -12.25 10.59
CA ASP A 279 -9.24 -12.55 11.71
C ASP A 279 -9.99 -13.26 12.84
N MET A 280 -11.23 -12.81 13.12
CA MET A 280 -12.12 -13.45 14.08
C MET A 280 -12.50 -14.88 13.65
N TRP A 281 -12.83 -15.08 12.36
CA TRP A 281 -13.13 -16.42 11.81
C TRP A 281 -11.96 -17.38 11.93
N ILE A 282 -10.74 -16.95 11.56
CA ILE A 282 -9.51 -17.75 11.69
C ILE A 282 -9.24 -18.10 13.16
N SER A 283 -9.45 -17.16 14.08
CA SER A 283 -9.24 -17.43 15.50
C SER A 283 -10.26 -18.39 16.10
N LEU A 284 -11.49 -18.39 15.61
CA LEU A 284 -12.53 -19.33 16.06
C LEU A 284 -12.31 -20.74 15.50
N HIS A 285 -11.65 -20.85 14.34
CA HIS A 285 -11.40 -22.12 13.64
C HIS A 285 -9.91 -22.48 13.60
N LYS A 286 -9.13 -22.16 14.64
CA LYS A 286 -7.69 -22.46 14.66
C LYS A 286 -7.42 -23.92 14.27
N THR A 287 -6.79 -24.11 13.12
CA THR A 287 -6.21 -25.37 12.67
C THR A 287 -5.00 -25.72 13.56
N GLU A 288 -4.91 -26.97 14.01
CA GLU A 288 -3.93 -27.50 14.97
C GLU A 288 -2.45 -27.40 14.52
N ASN A 289 -2.19 -27.01 13.28
CA ASN A 289 -0.87 -27.07 12.66
C ASN A 289 -0.15 -25.73 12.78
N GLY A 290 0.45 -25.42 13.94
CA GLY A 290 1.63 -24.55 14.21
C GLY A 290 2.13 -23.43 13.26
N GLU A 291 1.38 -22.99 12.27
CA GLU A 291 1.78 -22.01 11.26
C GLU A 291 1.76 -20.60 11.86
N GLU A 292 2.79 -19.80 11.57
CA GLU A 292 2.85 -18.38 11.94
C GLU A 292 1.52 -17.67 11.60
N PRO A 293 1.05 -16.73 12.44
CA PRO A 293 -0.23 -16.08 12.23
C PRO A 293 -0.28 -15.44 10.84
N ARG A 294 -1.12 -16.04 9.98
CA ARG A 294 -1.39 -15.61 8.60
C ARG A 294 -1.48 -14.09 8.54
N VAL A 295 -0.69 -13.51 7.64
CA VAL A 295 -0.59 -12.07 7.35
C VAL A 295 -1.98 -11.43 7.41
N ARG A 296 -2.12 -10.36 8.19
CA ARG A 296 -3.40 -9.67 8.47
C ARG A 296 -3.51 -8.39 7.64
N PRO A 297 -3.66 -8.45 6.29
CA PRO A 297 -3.26 -7.40 5.33
C PRO A 297 -3.92 -6.03 5.49
N HIS A 298 -5.07 -5.97 6.16
CA HIS A 298 -5.95 -4.81 6.16
C HIS A 298 -5.86 -3.98 7.45
N LEU A 299 -5.06 -4.36 8.45
CA LEU A 299 -4.87 -3.52 9.64
C LEU A 299 -3.83 -2.44 9.36
N LEU A 300 -4.31 -1.21 9.22
CA LEU A 300 -3.55 0.00 8.98
C LEU A 300 -4.11 1.10 9.89
N PRO A 301 -3.46 1.38 11.04
CA PRO A 301 -3.93 2.38 12.01
C PRO A 301 -3.79 3.82 11.49
N SER A 302 -2.75 4.06 10.70
CA SER A 302 -2.39 5.39 10.25
C SER A 302 -2.03 5.38 8.77
N ALA A 303 -2.39 6.43 8.04
CA ALA A 303 -1.97 6.68 6.66
C ALA A 303 -2.25 8.14 6.27
N ARG A 304 -1.50 8.65 5.30
CA ARG A 304 -1.87 9.89 4.58
C ARG A 304 -2.56 9.49 3.27
N LEU A 305 -3.88 9.68 3.23
CA LEU A 305 -4.71 9.33 2.09
C LEU A 305 -4.73 10.47 1.07
N TRP A 306 -4.33 10.19 -0.16
CA TRP A 306 -4.36 11.11 -1.29
C TRP A 306 -5.43 10.65 -2.26
N LYS A 307 -6.52 11.41 -2.34
CA LYS A 307 -7.64 11.09 -3.24
C LYS A 307 -7.48 11.83 -4.56
N ASN A 308 -7.45 11.08 -5.66
CA ASN A 308 -7.52 11.61 -7.02
C ASN A 308 -8.97 11.54 -7.55
N THR A 309 -9.43 12.65 -8.11
CA THR A 309 -10.75 12.79 -8.75
C THR A 309 -10.68 13.19 -10.23
N SER A 310 -9.48 13.30 -10.80
CA SER A 310 -9.26 13.74 -12.18
C SER A 310 -9.86 12.78 -13.21
N GLU A 311 -10.05 13.23 -14.45
CA GLU A 311 -10.40 12.36 -15.57
C GLU A 311 -9.19 11.52 -16.04
N GLY A 312 -9.46 10.32 -16.58
CA GLY A 312 -8.41 9.40 -17.04
C GLY A 312 -8.61 7.95 -16.58
N TYR A 313 -7.60 7.10 -16.85
CA TYR A 313 -7.61 5.69 -16.45
C TYR A 313 -7.41 5.54 -14.93
N PRO A 314 -8.43 5.16 -14.14
CA PRO A 314 -8.38 5.35 -12.69
C PRO A 314 -7.38 4.46 -11.96
N HIS A 315 -7.06 3.29 -12.51
CA HIS A 315 -6.09 2.38 -11.93
C HIS A 315 -4.68 2.60 -12.48
N GLY A 316 -4.49 3.41 -13.53
CA GLY A 316 -3.20 3.58 -14.20
C GLY A 316 -2.15 4.22 -13.30
N LEU A 317 -0.92 3.70 -13.32
CA LEU A 317 0.17 4.32 -12.57
C LEU A 317 0.54 5.70 -13.15
N GLU A 318 0.25 5.92 -14.43
CA GLU A 318 0.62 7.09 -15.22
C GLU A 318 0.00 8.39 -14.68
N GLN A 319 -1.16 8.29 -14.04
CA GLN A 319 -1.83 9.44 -13.43
C GLN A 319 -0.92 10.08 -12.36
N TRP A 320 -0.13 9.28 -11.64
CA TRP A 320 0.69 9.71 -10.52
C TRP A 320 2.00 10.40 -10.93
N TRP A 321 2.13 10.80 -12.21
CA TRP A 321 3.18 11.72 -12.68
C TRP A 321 2.66 13.14 -12.95
N GLN A 322 1.34 13.32 -13.00
CA GLN A 322 0.76 14.65 -13.24
C GLN A 322 0.94 15.54 -12.01
N PRO A 323 1.00 16.87 -12.18
CA PRO A 323 1.02 17.82 -11.06
C PRO A 323 -0.21 17.71 -10.16
N ASP A 324 -0.06 18.03 -8.87
CA ASP A 324 -1.12 17.96 -7.86
C ASP A 324 -2.36 18.76 -8.27
N SER A 325 -2.16 19.90 -8.96
CA SER A 325 -3.23 20.77 -9.47
C SER A 325 -4.11 20.09 -10.53
N ARG A 326 -3.53 19.22 -11.37
CA ARG A 326 -4.29 18.45 -12.39
C ARG A 326 -5.01 17.25 -11.79
N LEU A 327 -4.43 16.67 -10.74
CA LEU A 327 -4.99 15.52 -10.04
C LEU A 327 -6.05 15.91 -8.99
N ASN A 328 -6.19 17.21 -8.70
CA ASN A 328 -7.09 17.70 -7.65
C ASN A 328 -6.87 16.94 -6.32
N LEU A 329 -5.61 16.68 -5.97
CA LEU A 329 -5.29 15.83 -4.82
C LEU A 329 -5.71 16.50 -3.52
N ARG A 330 -6.42 15.74 -2.69
CA ARG A 330 -6.81 16.15 -1.34
C ARG A 330 -6.14 15.23 -0.33
N PRO A 331 -5.00 15.62 0.26
CA PRO A 331 -4.39 14.83 1.32
C PRO A 331 -5.24 14.92 2.59
N ARG A 332 -5.52 13.78 3.19
CA ARG A 332 -6.07 13.69 4.55
C ARG A 332 -5.27 12.67 5.34
N GLN A 333 -4.69 13.12 6.44
CA GLN A 333 -3.98 12.25 7.36
C GLN A 333 -4.97 11.64 8.35
N TYR A 334 -4.94 10.31 8.43
CA TYR A 334 -5.66 9.54 9.43
C TYR A 334 -4.64 8.95 10.39
N ILE A 335 -4.81 9.23 11.67
CA ILE A 335 -4.06 8.60 12.75
C ILE A 335 -5.09 8.12 13.76
N TYR A 336 -5.17 6.81 13.93
CA TYR A 336 -5.97 6.19 14.97
C TYR A 336 -5.02 5.71 16.06
N HIS A 337 -5.24 6.19 17.28
CA HIS A 337 -4.57 5.68 18.47
C HIS A 337 -5.46 4.60 19.11
N GLY A 338 -4.86 3.57 19.67
CA GLY A 338 -5.53 2.76 20.68
C GLY A 338 -5.70 3.58 21.98
N PRO A 339 -6.61 3.13 22.86
CA PRO A 339 -6.80 3.72 24.18
C PRO A 339 -5.61 3.54 25.10
#